data_AF-A0A925KBY5-F1
#
_entry.id   AF-A0A925KBY5-F1
#
_cell.length_a   1.000
_cell.length_b   1.000
_cell.length_c   1.000
_cell.angle_alpha   90.00
_cell.angle_beta   90.00
_cell.angle_gamma   90.00
#
_symmetry.space_group_name_H-M   'P 1'
#
loop_
_entity.id
_entity.type
_entity.pdbx_description
1 polymer ?
#
loop_
_entity_poly.entity_id
_entity_poly.type
_entity_poly.pdbx_seq_one_letter_code
_entity_poly.pdbx_strand_id
1 'polypeptide(L)'
;SALADIADENELKYGLRQEGALYATRTFFARVDQALGTALAGWVLATIAFPAKAVPGQVPQAVLMGLAAAFVLSVVPGLIASIFYGMLNVTRATHDATRQALQVRKDEALPALRPGPEPKPAVS
;
A
#
# COMPACT_ATOMS: atom_id res chain seq x y z
N SER A 1 -8.75 -8.52 -1.02
CA SER A 1 -7.55 -7.73 -0.65
C SER A 1 -8.07 -6.51 0.04
N ALA A 2 -7.44 -6.00 1.11
CA ALA A 2 -8.03 -4.93 1.92
C ALA A 2 -8.55 -3.73 1.12
N LEU A 3 -7.88 -3.37 0.01
CA LEU A 3 -8.34 -2.33 -0.91
C LEU A 3 -9.60 -2.70 -1.72
N ALA A 4 -9.73 -3.96 -2.12
CA ALA A 4 -10.94 -4.49 -2.76
C ALA A 4 -12.08 -4.55 -1.75
N ASP A 5 -11.80 -5.00 -0.52
CA ASP A 5 -12.80 -5.06 0.54
C ASP A 5 -13.32 -3.64 0.89
N ILE A 6 -12.43 -2.63 0.90
CA ILE A 6 -12.78 -1.21 1.05
C ILE A 6 -13.54 -0.67 -0.17
N ALA A 7 -13.18 -1.10 -1.39
CA ALA A 7 -13.86 -0.68 -2.62
C ALA A 7 -15.30 -1.23 -2.66
N ASP A 8 -15.50 -2.52 -2.33
CA ASP A 8 -16.80 -3.18 -2.21
C ASP A 8 -17.66 -2.47 -1.15
N GLU A 9 -17.06 -2.09 0.00
CA GLU A 9 -17.76 -1.39 1.08
C GLU A 9 -18.15 0.05 0.69
N ASN A 10 -17.29 0.77 -0.04
CA ASN A 10 -17.61 2.10 -0.57
C ASN A 10 -18.68 2.05 -1.68
N GLU A 11 -18.67 1.02 -2.53
CA GLU A 11 -19.70 0.79 -3.54
C GLU A 11 -21.06 0.51 -2.88
N LEU A 12 -21.09 -0.32 -1.82
CA LEU A 12 -22.29 -0.59 -1.04
C LEU A 12 -22.84 0.66 -0.33
N LYS A 13 -21.96 1.54 0.16
CA LYS A 13 -22.33 2.70 0.98
C LYS A 13 -22.68 3.95 0.16
N TYR A 14 -22.08 4.13 -1.02
CA TYR A 14 -22.23 5.34 -1.83
C TYR A 14 -22.68 5.09 -3.28
N GLY A 15 -22.83 3.83 -3.70
CA GLY A 15 -23.37 3.47 -5.03
C GLY A 15 -22.45 3.80 -6.21
N LEU A 16 -21.18 4.12 -5.96
CA LEU A 16 -20.20 4.53 -6.98
C LEU A 16 -19.08 3.49 -7.08
N ARG A 17 -18.89 2.89 -8.26
CA ARG A 17 -17.75 2.01 -8.57
C ARG A 17 -16.45 2.81 -8.65
N GLN A 18 -15.70 2.89 -7.55
CA GLN A 18 -14.42 3.61 -7.47
C GLN A 18 -13.18 2.71 -7.59
N GLU A 19 -13.35 1.47 -8.02
CA GLU A 19 -12.25 0.50 -8.23
C GLU A 19 -11.16 1.06 -9.14
N GLY A 20 -11.57 1.70 -10.24
CA GLY A 20 -10.66 2.28 -11.23
C GLY A 20 -9.83 3.44 -10.69
N ALA A 21 -10.45 4.33 -9.92
CA ALA A 21 -9.75 5.46 -9.30
C ALA A 21 -8.75 4.98 -8.23
N LEU A 22 -9.19 4.06 -7.35
CA LEU A 22 -8.34 3.52 -6.28
C LEU A 22 -7.12 2.76 -6.86
N TYR A 23 -7.34 1.95 -7.90
CA TYR A 23 -6.26 1.23 -8.57
C TYR A 23 -5.32 2.16 -9.36
N ALA A 24 -5.88 3.17 -10.04
CA ALA A 24 -5.09 4.17 -10.76
C ALA A 24 -4.21 4.97 -9.81
N THR A 25 -4.76 5.44 -8.69
CA THR A 25 -4.00 6.17 -7.66
C THR A 25 -2.86 5.32 -7.09
N ARG A 26 -3.13 4.05 -6.74
CA ARG A 26 -2.08 3.13 -6.26
C ARG A 26 -0.97 2.96 -7.30
N THR A 27 -1.34 2.72 -8.55
CA THR A 27 -0.39 2.49 -9.65
C THR A 27 0.40 3.76 -9.95
N PHE A 28 -0.25 4.92 -9.91
CA PHE A 28 0.38 6.22 -10.09
C PHE A 28 1.44 6.48 -9.02
N PHE A 29 1.10 6.33 -7.73
CA PHE A 29 2.07 6.51 -6.66
C PHE A 29 3.24 5.54 -6.77
N ALA A 30 2.99 4.26 -7.06
CA ALA A 30 4.07 3.29 -7.30
C ALA A 30 5.02 3.73 -8.43
N ARG A 31 4.49 4.32 -9.51
CA ARG A 31 5.30 4.86 -10.61
C ARG A 31 6.09 6.10 -10.19
N VAL A 32 5.47 7.00 -9.43
CA VAL A 32 6.12 8.21 -8.91
C VAL A 32 7.25 7.84 -7.96
N ASP A 33 7.01 6.90 -7.04
CA ASP A 33 8.03 6.38 -6.11
C ASP A 33 9.22 5.80 -6.87
N GLN A 34 8.97 5.00 -7.91
CA GLN A 34 10.02 4.42 -8.75
C GLN A 34 10.79 5.48 -9.55
N ALA A 35 10.10 6.50 -10.07
CA ALA A 35 10.72 7.59 -10.79
C ALA A 35 11.62 8.44 -9.87
N LEU A 36 11.13 8.76 -8.66
CA LEU A 36 11.89 9.48 -7.64
C LEU A 36 13.13 8.68 -7.21
N GLY A 37 12.99 7.38 -6.95
CA GLY A 37 14.12 6.52 -6.61
C GLY A 37 15.18 6.48 -7.70
N THR A 38 14.75 6.34 -8.96
CA THR A 38 15.66 6.35 -10.11
C THR A 38 16.37 7.70 -10.27
N ALA A 39 15.64 8.81 -10.14
CA ALA A 39 16.20 10.15 -10.25
C ALA A 39 17.23 10.43 -9.14
N LEU A 40 16.92 10.05 -7.89
CA LEU A 40 17.83 10.16 -6.76
C LEU A 40 19.09 9.30 -6.96
N ALA A 41 18.95 8.06 -7.43
CA ALA A 41 20.09 7.20 -7.74
C ALA A 41 21.00 7.83 -8.81
N GLY A 42 20.42 8.38 -9.87
CA GLY A 42 21.16 9.11 -10.90
C GLY A 42 21.90 10.33 -10.33
N TRP A 43 21.25 11.10 -9.47
CA TRP A 43 21.88 12.25 -8.81
C TRP A 43 23.07 11.83 -7.96
N VAL A 44 22.92 10.80 -7.12
CA VAL A 44 24.00 10.27 -6.28
C VAL A 44 25.19 9.78 -7.12
N LEU A 45 24.94 9.09 -8.22
CA LEU A 45 26.01 8.66 -9.13
C LEU A 45 26.75 9.85 -9.75
N ALA A 46 26.02 10.93 -10.08
CA ALA A 46 26.61 12.15 -10.58
C ALA A 46 27.48 12.86 -9.52
N THR A 47 27.06 12.89 -8.24
CA THR A 47 27.84 13.56 -7.19
C THR A 47 29.15 12.85 -6.85
N ILE A 48 29.18 11.52 -6.90
CA ILE A 48 30.41 10.74 -6.69
C ILE A 48 31.27 10.65 -7.96
N ALA A 49 30.88 11.34 -9.04
CA ALA A 49 31.53 11.31 -10.35
C ALA A 49 31.75 9.87 -10.87
N PHE A 50 30.75 9.00 -10.74
CA PHE A 50 30.88 7.60 -11.14
C PHE A 50 31.09 7.50 -12.67
N PRO A 51 32.13 6.79 -13.15
CA PRO A 51 32.43 6.74 -14.57
C PRO A 51 31.35 5.95 -15.33
N ALA A 52 30.77 6.55 -16.37
CA ALA A 52 29.71 5.95 -17.19
C ALA A 52 30.14 4.65 -17.90
N LYS A 53 31.46 4.42 -18.06
CA LYS A 53 32.05 3.20 -18.62
C LYS A 53 33.07 2.60 -17.64
N ALA A 54 32.65 2.40 -16.40
CA ALA A 54 33.47 1.76 -15.39
C ALA A 54 33.97 0.39 -15.87
N VAL A 55 35.29 0.23 -16.01
CA VAL A 55 35.91 -1.07 -16.22
C VAL A 55 36.16 -1.69 -14.85
N PRO A 56 35.74 -2.94 -14.60
CA PRO A 56 36.02 -3.63 -13.34
C PRO A 56 37.52 -3.57 -13.01
N GLY A 57 37.85 -3.12 -11.80
CA GLY A 57 39.23 -2.97 -11.34
C GLY A 57 39.93 -1.66 -11.72
N GLN A 58 39.32 -0.79 -12.53
CA GLN A 58 39.87 0.53 -12.89
C GLN A 58 39.17 1.71 -12.21
N VAL A 59 38.15 1.45 -11.40
CA VAL A 59 37.44 2.49 -10.65
C VAL A 59 38.27 2.87 -9.41
N PRO A 60 38.58 4.15 -9.19
CA PRO A 60 39.34 4.59 -8.02
C PRO A 60 38.64 4.21 -6.71
N GLN A 61 39.43 3.80 -5.71
CA GLN A 61 38.91 3.39 -4.39
C GLN A 61 38.03 4.47 -3.74
N ALA A 62 38.36 5.76 -3.92
CA ALA A 62 37.57 6.86 -3.38
C ALA A 62 36.12 6.89 -3.93
N VAL A 63 35.94 6.57 -5.22
CA VAL A 63 34.62 6.52 -5.86
C VAL A 63 33.83 5.30 -5.34
N LEU A 64 34.51 4.17 -5.15
CA LEU A 64 33.90 2.96 -4.56
C LEU A 64 33.44 3.22 -3.12
N MET A 65 34.23 3.94 -2.32
CA MET A 65 33.85 4.34 -0.97
C MET A 65 32.65 5.30 -0.97
N GLY A 66 32.59 6.25 -1.92
CA GLY A 66 31.42 7.11 -2.11
C GLY A 66 30.16 6.33 -2.46
N LEU A 67 30.27 5.33 -3.33
CA LEU A 67 29.16 4.44 -3.68
C LEU A 67 28.71 3.58 -2.50
N ALA A 68 29.66 3.06 -1.70
CA ALA A 68 29.34 2.29 -0.49
C ALA A 68 28.60 3.15 0.55
N ALA A 69 29.06 4.39 0.77
CA ALA A 69 28.39 5.34 1.67
C ALA A 69 26.96 5.67 1.19
N ALA A 70 26.78 5.89 -0.11
CA ALA A 70 25.47 6.07 -0.73
C ALA A 70 24.54 4.86 -0.51
N PHE A 71 25.07 3.64 -0.61
CA PHE A 71 24.29 2.43 -0.37
C PHE A 71 23.81 2.35 1.09
N VAL A 72 24.68 2.66 2.05
CA VAL A 72 24.29 2.72 3.48
C VAL A 72 23.23 3.80 3.72
N LEU A 73 23.37 4.96 3.08
CA LEU A 73 22.40 6.06 3.21
C LEU A 73 21.02 5.69 2.63
N SER A 74 20.96 4.79 1.64
CA SER A 74 19.69 4.32 1.06
C SER A 74 18.80 3.56 2.05
N VAL A 75 19.34 3.14 3.20
CA VAL A 75 18.58 2.51 4.29
C VAL A 75 17.72 3.53 5.05
N VAL A 76 18.10 4.81 5.08
CA VAL A 76 17.43 5.86 5.85
C VAL A 76 15.94 6.02 5.49
N PRO A 77 15.53 6.12 4.20
CA PRO A 77 14.12 6.13 3.83
C PRO A 77 13.34 4.92 4.32
N GLY A 78 13.95 3.72 4.26
CA GLY A 78 13.33 2.48 4.74
C GLY A 78 13.14 2.48 6.26
N LEU A 79 14.10 3.03 7.00
CA LEU A 79 14.02 3.18 8.45
C LEU A 79 12.94 4.20 8.85
N ILE A 80 12.87 5.34 8.15
CA ILE A 80 11.82 6.34 8.34
C ILE A 80 10.44 5.71 8.08
N ALA A 81 10.28 5.01 6.96
CA ALA A 81 9.04 4.30 6.64
C ALA A 81 8.69 3.29 7.75
N SER A 82 9.67 2.52 8.23
CA SER A 82 9.47 1.57 9.34
C SER A 82 8.98 2.25 10.61
N ILE A 83 9.50 3.44 10.96
CA ILE A 83 9.01 4.23 12.10
C ILE A 83 7.56 4.66 11.89
N PHE A 84 7.22 5.21 10.72
CA PHE A 84 5.84 5.60 10.41
C PHE A 84 4.88 4.41 10.43
N TYR A 85 5.30 3.26 9.91
CA TYR A 85 4.53 2.01 10.01
C TYR A 85 4.39 1.51 11.45
N GLY A 86 5.40 1.71 12.31
CA GLY A 86 5.32 1.42 13.74
C GLY A 86 4.42 2.41 14.51
N MET A 87 4.33 3.66 14.05
CA MET A 87 3.45 4.69 14.59
C MET A 87 2.00 4.54 14.14
N LEU A 88 1.73 3.81 13.05
CA LEU A 88 0.42 3.22 12.77
C LEU A 88 0.16 2.14 13.82
N ASN A 89 -0.09 2.57 15.06
CA ASN A 89 -0.55 1.76 16.16
C ASN A 89 -1.93 1.23 15.80
N VAL A 90 -1.97 0.15 15.02
CA VAL A 90 -3.10 -0.78 15.03
C VAL A 90 -2.97 -1.58 16.32
N THR A 91 -3.14 -0.88 17.44
CA THR A 91 -3.21 -1.49 18.77
C THR A 91 -4.26 -2.59 18.69
N ARG A 92 -4.03 -3.75 19.32
CA ARG A 92 -5.00 -4.87 19.33
C ARG A 92 -6.42 -4.40 19.65
N ALA A 93 -6.56 -3.39 20.51
CA ALA A 93 -7.82 -2.71 20.81
C ALA A 93 -8.55 -2.14 19.57
N THR A 94 -7.83 -1.49 18.65
CA THR A 94 -8.38 -0.93 17.40
C THR A 94 -8.74 -2.03 16.40
N HIS A 95 -7.94 -3.10 16.33
CA HIS A 95 -8.25 -4.30 15.55
C HIS A 95 -9.52 -5.00 16.05
N ASP A 96 -9.66 -5.19 17.35
CA ASP A 96 -10.80 -5.86 17.97
C ASP A 96 -12.08 -5.00 17.87
N ALA A 97 -11.96 -3.68 18.06
CA ALA A 97 -13.07 -2.74 17.87
C ALA A 97 -13.56 -2.69 16.41
N THR A 98 -12.64 -2.72 15.44
CA THR A 98 -13.00 -2.76 14.01
C THR A 98 -13.67 -4.09 13.64
N ARG A 99 -13.18 -5.22 14.19
CA ARG A 99 -13.82 -6.53 14.01
C ARG A 99 -15.21 -6.61 14.62
N GLN A 100 -15.39 -6.07 15.83
CA GLN A 100 -16.70 -6.02 16.48
C GLN A 100 -17.68 -5.13 15.69
N ALA A 101 -17.25 -3.95 15.24
CA ALA A 101 -18.09 -3.07 14.43
C ALA A 101 -18.50 -3.72 13.09
N LEU A 102 -17.60 -4.48 12.45
CA LEU A 102 -17.91 -5.24 11.23
C LEU A 102 -18.84 -6.43 11.49
N GLN A 103 -18.73 -7.11 12.64
CA GLN A 103 -19.63 -8.19 13.03
C GLN A 103 -21.05 -7.69 13.29
N VAL A 104 -21.20 -6.60 14.06
CA VAL A 104 -22.51 -5.98 14.33
C VAL A 104 -23.20 -5.59 13.03
N ARG A 105 -22.48 -5.01 12.07
CA ARG A 105 -23.06 -4.68 10.74
C ARG A 105 -23.47 -5.90 9.93
N LYS A 106 -22.73 -7.01 10.00
CA LYS A 106 -23.14 -8.27 9.36
C LYS A 106 -24.38 -8.85 10.02
N ASP A 107 -24.45 -8.82 11.34
CA ASP A 107 -25.59 -9.32 12.11
C ASP A 107 -26.84 -8.44 11.98
N GLU A 108 -26.69 -7.14 11.71
CA GLU A 108 -27.79 -6.21 11.35
C GLU A 108 -28.23 -6.33 9.88
N ALA A 109 -27.35 -6.77 8.98
CA ALA A 109 -27.68 -7.01 7.58
C ALA A 109 -28.32 -8.38 7.32
N LEU A 110 -28.02 -9.38 8.15
CA LEU A 110 -28.55 -10.76 8.08
C LEU A 110 -30.09 -10.91 8.26
N PRO A 111 -30.83 -10.08 9.02
CA PRO A 111 -32.28 -10.13 9.13
C PRO A 111 -33.00 -9.66 7.87
N ALA A 112 -32.38 -8.77 7.08
CA ALA A 112 -32.96 -8.22 5.85
C ALA A 112 -32.84 -9.17 4.63
N LEU A 113 -31.97 -10.18 4.72
CA LEU A 113 -31.73 -11.21 3.70
C LEU A 113 -32.46 -12.52 3.97
N ARG A 114 -33.27 -12.60 5.03
CA ARG A 114 -34.17 -13.75 5.20
C ARG A 114 -35.22 -13.68 4.09
N PRO A 115 -35.34 -14.69 3.21
CA PRO A 115 -36.50 -14.75 2.33
C PRO A 115 -37.74 -14.68 3.22
N GLY A 116 -38.65 -13.76 2.88
CA GLY A 116 -39.95 -13.67 3.55
C GLY A 116 -40.64 -15.04 3.58
N PRO A 117 -41.57 -15.28 4.51
CA PRO A 117 -42.20 -16.59 4.67
C PRO A 117 -42.69 -17.11 3.31
N GLU A 118 -42.27 -18.32 2.94
CA GLU A 118 -42.69 -18.94 1.68
C GLU A 118 -44.22 -18.88 1.56
N PRO A 119 -44.76 -18.48 0.40
CA PRO A 119 -46.19 -18.45 0.21
C PRO A 119 -46.74 -19.87 0.39
N LYS A 120 -47.61 -20.02 1.39
CA LYS A 120 -48.29 -21.28 1.70
C LYS A 120 -49.00 -21.78 0.45
N PRO A 121 -48.81 -23.04 0.01
CA PRO A 121 -49.47 -23.54 -1.18
C PRO A 121 -50.99 -23.39 -1.01
N ALA A 122 -51.63 -22.74 -1.99
CA ALA A 122 -53.07 -22.61 -2.05
C ALA A 122 -53.66 -24.01 -2.22
N VAL A 123 -54.20 -24.54 -1.12
CA VAL A 123 -55.02 -25.75 -1.14
C VAL A 123 -56.46 -25.33 -1.41
N SER A 124 -56.90 -25.56 -2.65
CA SER A 124 -58.23 -26.04 -3.09
C SER A 124 -58.57 -25.48 -4.47
#